data_AF-A0A9D7NCF0-F1
#
_entry.id   AF-A0A9D7NCF0-F1
#
_cell.length_a   1.000
_cell.length_b   1.000
_cell.length_c   1.000
_cell.angle_alpha   90.00
_cell.angle_beta   90.00
_cell.angle_gamma   90.00
#
_symmetry.space_group_name_H-M   'P 1'
#
loop_
_entity.id
_entity.type
_entity.pdbx_description
1 polymer ?
#
loop_
_entity_poly.entity_id
_entity_poly.type
_entity_poly.pdbx_seq_one_letter_code
_entity_poly.pdbx_strand_id
1 'polypeptide(L)' 'MLNTSVQENQIIVGYRPNNQSITQNELIEELMASEAAIDRGEFLTIDQLIEESEKW' A
#
# COMPACT_ATOMS: atom_id res chain seq x y z
N MET A 1 -19.52 31.67 20.89
CA MET A 1 -18.70 31.49 19.68
C MET A 1 -18.99 30.11 19.14
N LEU A 2 -19.46 29.99 17.90
CA LEU A 2 -19.61 28.69 17.24
C LEU A 2 -18.21 28.25 16.79
N ASN A 3 -17.64 27.26 17.45
CA ASN A 3 -16.40 26.63 16.99
C ASN A 3 -16.79 25.58 15.95
N THR A 4 -16.79 25.97 14.68
CA THR A 4 -16.92 25.02 13.57
C THR A 4 -15.58 24.30 13.42
N SER A 5 -15.54 23.03 13.81
CA SER A 5 -14.44 22.13 13.46
C SER A 5 -14.64 21.72 12.00
N VAL A 6 -13.73 22.13 11.12
CA VAL A 6 -13.59 21.50 9.81
C VAL A 6 -12.98 20.14 10.08
N GLN A 7 -13.81 19.12 10.18
CA GLN A 7 -13.35 17.74 10.24
C GLN A 7 -12.75 17.45 8.86
N GLU A 8 -11.43 17.28 8.78
CA GLU A 8 -10.79 16.81 7.55
C GLU A 8 -11.52 15.54 7.11
N ASN A 9 -12.16 15.62 5.95
CA ASN A 9 -12.87 14.50 5.37
C ASN A 9 -11.82 13.44 5.03
N GLN A 10 -11.58 12.50 5.96
CA GLN A 10 -10.74 11.35 5.70
C GLN A 10 -11.44 10.51 4.64
N ILE A 11 -10.94 10.58 3.41
CA ILE A 11 -11.48 9.82 2.28
C ILE A 11 -11.14 8.36 2.52
N ILE A 12 -12.17 7.55 2.82
CA ILE A 12 -12.04 6.10 2.97
C ILE A 12 -12.07 5.49 1.58
N VAL A 13 -11.00 4.76 1.23
CA VAL A 13 -10.81 4.15 -0.09
C VAL A 13 -11.07 2.65 -0.09
N GLY A 14 -11.22 2.02 1.08
CA GLY A 14 -11.54 0.60 1.19
C GLY A 14 -11.61 0.11 2.64
N TYR A 15 -11.77 -1.19 2.80
CA TYR A 15 -11.75 -1.87 4.10
C TYR A 15 -10.84 -3.09 4.04
N ARG A 16 -10.02 -3.29 5.07
CA ARG A 16 -9.23 -4.50 5.25
C ARG A 16 -10.13 -5.69 5.64
N PRO A 17 -9.65 -6.94 5.51
CA PRO A 17 -10.41 -8.14 5.89
C PRO A 17 -10.85 -8.20 7.37
N ASN A 18 -10.23 -7.39 8.22
CA ASN A 18 -10.58 -7.20 9.63
C ASN A 18 -11.54 -6.02 9.88
N ASN A 19 -12.23 -5.55 8.84
CA ASN A 19 -13.16 -4.41 8.84
C ASN A 19 -12.53 -3.05 9.21
N GLN A 20 -11.20 -2.92 9.22
CA GLN A 20 -10.56 -1.61 9.39
C GLN A 20 -10.70 -0.79 8.10
N SER A 21 -11.15 0.46 8.22
CA SER A 21 -11.19 1.40 7.09
C SER A 21 -9.78 1.78 6.66
N ILE A 22 -9.53 1.74 5.36
CA ILE A 22 -8.30 2.23 4.75
C ILE A 22 -8.55 3.65 4.29
N THR A 23 -7.76 4.59 4.80
CA THR A 23 -7.80 5.98 4.34
C THR A 23 -6.94 6.17 3.09
N GLN A 24 -7.24 7.22 2.31
CA GLN A 24 -6.46 7.57 1.13
C GLN A 24 -4.96 7.77 1.45
N ASN A 25 -4.65 8.39 2.58
CA ASN A 25 -3.26 8.64 2.99
C ASN A 25 -2.53 7.33 3.30
N GLU A 26 -3.17 6.41 4.04
CA GLU A 26 -2.59 5.08 4.31
C GLU A 26 -2.34 4.29 3.03
N LEU A 27 -3.25 4.35 2.07
CA LEU A 27 -3.06 3.68 0.78
C LEU A 27 -1.87 4.28 -0.01
N ILE A 28 -1.73 5.60 -0.02
CA ILE A 28 -0.61 6.28 -0.69
C ILE A 28 0.72 5.88 -0.05
N GLU A 29 0.79 5.85 1.30
CA GLU A 29 1.99 5.40 2.01
C GLU A 29 2.36 3.95 1.69
N GLU A 30 1.37 3.04 1.66
CA GLU A 30 1.59 1.64 1.28
C GLU A 30 2.09 1.49 -0.16
N LEU A 31 1.55 2.28 -1.10
CA LEU A 31 1.99 2.28 -2.49
C LEU A 31 3.41 2.80 -2.64
N MET A 32 3.75 3.91 -1.97
CA MET A 32 5.11 4.45 -1.99
C MET A 32 6.13 3.47 -1.38
N ALA A 33 5.76 2.80 -0.29
CA ALA A 33 6.61 1.78 0.31
C ALA A 33 6.82 0.58 -0.63
N SER A 34 5.78 0.18 -1.36
CA SER A 34 5.85 -0.91 -2.36
C SER A 34 6.72 -0.52 -3.55
N GLU A 35 6.56 0.70 -4.08
CA GLU A 35 7.39 1.23 -5.17
C GLU A 35 8.86 1.28 -4.77
N ALA A 36 9.16 1.79 -3.56
CA ALA A 36 10.52 1.81 -3.05
C ALA A 36 11.12 0.41 -2.86
N ALA A 37 10.31 -0.59 -2.52
CA ALA A 37 10.77 -1.98 -2.42
C ALA A 37 11.00 -2.63 -3.80
N ILE A 38 10.21 -2.25 -4.81
CA ILE A 38 10.46 -2.62 -6.22
C ILE A 38 11.78 -2.01 -6.69
N ASP A 39 12.01 -0.72 -6.45
CA ASP A 39 13.25 -0.04 -6.82
C ASP A 39 14.50 -0.62 -6.12
N ARG A 40 14.34 -1.10 -4.89
CA ARG A 40 15.40 -1.81 -4.15
C ARG A 40 15.68 -3.22 -4.69
N GLY A 41 14.87 -3.73 -5.61
CA GLY A 41 14.98 -5.10 -6.12
C GLY A 41 14.60 -6.16 -5.09
N GLU A 42 13.77 -5.81 -4.09
CA GLU A 42 13.29 -6.75 -3.07
C GLU A 42 12.22 -7.70 -3.59
N PHE A 43 11.72 -7.46 -4.80
CA PHE A 43 10.79 -8.35 -5.49
C PHE A 43 11.50 -9.01 -6.68
N LEU A 44 11.62 -10.33 -6.62
CA LEU A 44 11.89 -11.14 -7.81
C LEU A 44 10.61 -11.19 -8.63
N THR A 45 10.72 -10.93 -9.93
CA THR A 45 9.60 -11.18 -10.83
C THR A 45 9.31 -12.68 -10.87
N ILE A 46 8.08 -13.06 -11.19
CA ILE A 46 7.69 -14.48 -11.34
C ILE A 46 8.63 -15.19 -12.33
N ASP A 47 9.06 -14.48 -13.38
CA ASP A 47 10.01 -14.98 -14.37
C ASP A 47 11.39 -15.28 -13.75
N GLN A 48 11.89 -14.44 -12.85
CA GLN A 48 13.16 -14.68 -12.15
C GLN A 48 13.08 -15.86 -11.18
N LEU A 49 11.93 -16.04 -10.51
CA LEU A 49 11.68 -17.21 -9.66
C LEU A 49 11.65 -18.52 -10.46
N ILE A 50 11.09 -18.50 -11.67
CA ILE A 50 11.08 -19.66 -12.56
C ILE A 50 12.51 -20.01 -13.01
N GLU A 51 13.29 -19.00 -13.42
CA GLU A 51 14.66 -19.20 -13.91
C GLU A 51 15.62 -19.74 -12.83
N GLU A 52 15.43 -19.35 -11.56
CA GLU A 52 16.16 -19.94 -10.44
C GLU A 52 15.74 -21.39 -10.16
N SER A 53 14.45 -21.71 -10.31
CA SER A 53 13.94 -23.07 -10.10
C SER A 53 14.43 -24.08 -11.15
N GLU A 54 14.69 -23.63 -12.37
CA GLU A 54 15.23 -24.48 -13.46
C GLU A 54 16.74 -24.72 -13.33
N LYS A 55 17.44 -23.97 -12.47
CA LYS A 55 18.87 -24.14 -12.19
C LYS A 55 19.16 -25.09 -11.02
N TRP A 56 18.15 -25.53 -10.27
CA TRP A 56 18.25 -26.55 -9.22
C TRP A 56 18.07 -27.95 -9.80
#